data_AF-A0A945QEV6-F1
#
_entry.id   AF-A0A945QEV6-F1
#
_cell.length_a   1.000
_cell.length_b   1.000
_cell.length_c   1.000
_cell.angle_alpha   90.00
_cell.angle_beta   90.00
_cell.angle_gamma   90.00
#
_symmetry.space_group_name_H-M   'P 1'
#
loop_
_entity.id
_entity.type
_entity.pdbx_description
1 polymer ?
#
loop_
_entity_poly.entity_id
_entity_poly.type
_entity_poly.pdbx_seq_one_letter_code
_entity_poly.pdbx_strand_id
1 'polypeptide(L)'
;MELYIVEFLLLFLLPLILGSIFLGWQRKVKVKHRVSGVEKYCFTGYSWTYFFFGFFIPIFRGEIAIGIFHLIFTMLTFGIFQLIMPFLYNKQSSIRLLTSGWELNDTEDKMSFAKSKIGISS
;
A
#
# COMPACT_ATOMS: atom_id res chain seq x y z
N MET A 1 -1.32 20.70 28.41
CA MET A 1 -1.30 19.24 28.18
C MET A 1 -2.25 18.86 27.05
N GLU A 2 -3.53 19.23 27.11
CA GLU A 2 -4.49 18.95 26.03
C GLU A 2 -4.10 19.54 24.67
N LEU A 3 -3.61 20.78 24.62
CA LEU A 3 -3.18 21.43 23.36
C LEU A 3 -2.07 20.64 22.63
N TYR A 4 -1.05 20.18 23.36
CA TYR A 4 0.08 19.42 22.79
C TYR A 4 -0.35 18.05 22.24
N ILE A 5 -1.36 17.42 22.85
CA ILE A 5 -1.90 16.15 22.36
C ILE A 5 -2.59 16.36 21.01
N VAL A 6 -3.37 17.44 20.87
CA VAL A 6 -4.03 17.80 19.62
C VAL A 6 -3.01 18.12 18.54
N GLU A 7 -1.98 18.91 18.84
CA GLU A 7 -0.90 19.23 17.91
C GLU A 7 -0.16 17.98 17.43
N PHE A 8 0.21 17.08 18.34
CA PHE A 8 0.85 15.82 18.00
C PHE A 8 -0.04 14.94 17.11
N LEU A 9 -1.34 14.86 17.42
CA LEU A 9 -2.29 14.10 16.62
C LEU A 9 -2.42 14.67 15.21
N LEU A 10 -2.49 15.99 15.07
CA LEU A 10 -2.56 16.65 13.77
C LEU A 10 -1.28 16.39 12.95
N LEU A 11 -0.11 16.48 13.58
CA LEU A 11 1.16 16.17 12.93
C LEU A 11 1.24 14.70 12.52
N PHE A 12 0.77 13.78 13.37
CA PHE A 12 0.74 12.35 13.08
C PHE A 12 -0.20 12.03 11.90
N LEU A 13 -1.36 12.68 11.81
CA LEU A 13 -2.33 12.46 10.73
C LEU A 13 -1.97 13.19 9.42
N LEU A 14 -1.02 14.13 9.45
CA LEU A 14 -0.61 14.88 8.27
C LEU A 14 -0.18 14.00 7.08
N PRO A 15 0.65 12.94 7.24
CA PRO A 15 1.02 12.05 6.15
C PRO A 15 -0.18 11.31 5.54
N LEU A 16 -1.20 10.97 6.34
CA LEU A 16 -2.43 10.34 5.87
C LEU A 16 -3.24 11.30 4.98
N ILE A 17 -3.37 12.56 5.41
CA ILE A 17 -4.07 13.60 4.65
C ILE A 17 -3.32 13.89 3.34
N LEU A 18 -2.03 14.21 3.43
CA LEU A 18 -1.20 14.53 2.26
C LEU A 18 -1.15 13.34 1.28
N GLY A 19 -0.92 12.14 1.78
CA GLY A 19 -0.89 10.93 0.97
C GLY A 19 -2.20 10.69 0.23
N SER A 20 -3.33 10.89 0.90
CA SER A 20 -4.65 10.75 0.28
C SER A 20 -4.91 11.80 -0.80
N ILE A 21 -4.44 13.04 -0.63
CA ILE A 21 -4.55 14.11 -1.63
C ILE A 21 -3.70 13.79 -2.87
N PHE A 22 -2.42 13.44 -2.68
CA PHE A 22 -1.50 13.26 -3.81
C PHE A 22 -1.68 11.94 -4.56
N LEU A 23 -1.87 10.83 -3.83
CA LEU A 23 -1.93 9.49 -4.44
C LEU A 23 -3.38 9.02 -4.66
N GLY A 24 -4.35 9.64 -3.99
CA GLY A 24 -5.73 9.17 -3.91
C GLY A 24 -5.92 8.11 -2.82
N TRP A 25 -7.17 7.90 -2.44
CA TRP A 25 -7.53 6.86 -1.45
C TRP A 25 -7.19 5.45 -1.93
N GLN A 26 -6.92 4.54 -0.98
CA GLN A 26 -6.65 3.13 -1.29
C GLN A 26 -7.81 2.49 -2.06
N ARG A 27 -7.54 1.95 -3.25
CA ARG A 27 -8.52 1.16 -4.03
C ARG A 27 -8.05 -0.27 -4.22
N LYS A 28 -8.98 -1.22 -4.06
CA LYS A 28 -8.79 -2.64 -4.37
C LYS A 28 -9.10 -2.90 -5.84
N VAL A 29 -8.27 -3.71 -6.49
CA VAL A 29 -8.44 -4.12 -7.89
C VAL A 29 -8.24 -5.62 -7.97
N LYS A 30 -9.20 -6.34 -8.56
CA LYS A 30 -9.08 -7.79 -8.73
C LYS A 30 -7.90 -8.14 -9.64
N VAL A 31 -7.19 -9.18 -9.26
CA VAL A 31 -6.16 -9.82 -10.07
C VAL A 31 -6.40 -11.32 -10.14
N LYS A 32 -6.04 -11.93 -11.26
CA LYS A 32 -6.16 -13.36 -11.51
C LYS A 32 -4.79 -13.93 -11.86
N HIS A 33 -4.42 -15.05 -11.26
CA HIS A 33 -3.20 -15.75 -11.59
C HIS A 33 -3.36 -16.48 -12.93
N ARG A 34 -2.41 -16.26 -13.86
CA ARG A 34 -2.50 -16.75 -15.25
C ARG A 34 -2.66 -18.26 -15.37
N VAL A 35 -1.93 -19.00 -14.53
CA VAL A 35 -1.85 -20.48 -14.63
C VAL A 35 -2.93 -21.17 -13.79
N SER A 36 -3.07 -20.76 -12.52
CA SER A 36 -3.97 -21.45 -11.58
C SER A 36 -5.40 -20.91 -11.60
N GLY A 37 -5.63 -19.76 -12.23
CA GLY A 37 -6.93 -19.10 -12.24
C GLY A 37 -7.39 -18.52 -10.88
N VAL A 38 -6.56 -18.64 -9.84
CA VAL A 38 -6.85 -18.10 -8.50
C VAL A 38 -7.01 -16.58 -8.58
N GLU A 39 -8.02 -16.05 -7.89
CA GLU A 39 -8.26 -14.62 -7.80
C GLU A 39 -7.83 -14.06 -6.44
N LYS A 40 -7.29 -12.83 -6.44
CA LYS A 40 -7.08 -12.03 -5.23
C LYS A 40 -7.15 -10.54 -5.57
N TYR A 41 -6.71 -9.69 -4.65
CA TYR A 41 -6.72 -8.24 -4.84
C TYR A 41 -5.30 -7.67 -4.79
N CYS A 42 -5.04 -6.72 -5.68
CA CYS A 42 -3.95 -5.76 -5.54
C CYS A 42 -4.52 -4.40 -5.10
N PHE A 43 -3.66 -3.48 -4.70
CA PHE A 43 -4.05 -2.20 -4.13
C PHE A 43 -3.32 -1.03 -4.78
N THR A 44 -4.03 0.09 -4.94
CA THR A 44 -3.52 1.31 -5.58
C THR A 44 -3.83 2.52 -4.70
N GLY A 45 -3.14 3.65 -4.93
CA GLY A 45 -3.28 4.85 -4.10
C GLY A 45 -2.52 4.74 -2.77
N TYR A 46 -2.73 5.72 -1.89
CA TYR A 46 -2.11 5.78 -0.57
C TYR A 46 -2.55 4.61 0.31
N SER A 47 -1.60 3.95 0.99
CA SER A 47 -1.91 2.81 1.84
C SER A 47 -2.26 3.24 3.26
N TRP A 48 -3.50 3.71 3.46
CA TRP A 48 -4.01 4.02 4.80
C TRP A 48 -3.96 2.79 5.72
N THR A 49 -4.13 1.58 5.18
CA THR A 49 -3.98 0.35 5.97
C THR A 49 -2.54 0.19 6.46
N TYR A 50 -1.54 0.48 5.63
CA TYR A 50 -0.15 0.42 6.08
C TYR A 50 0.13 1.52 7.12
N PHE A 51 -0.43 2.71 6.95
CA PHE A 51 -0.22 3.81 7.89
C PHE A 51 -0.58 3.42 9.34
N PHE A 52 -1.73 2.77 9.54
CA PHE A 52 -2.17 2.35 10.89
C PHE A 52 -1.55 1.02 11.37
N PHE A 53 -1.30 0.06 10.47
CA PHE A 53 -0.90 -1.30 10.87
C PHE A 53 0.54 -1.68 10.47
N GLY A 54 1.26 -0.80 9.78
CA GLY A 54 2.67 -0.96 9.44
C GLY A 54 3.02 -2.29 8.78
N PHE A 55 4.09 -2.91 9.28
CA PHE A 55 4.66 -4.15 8.76
C PHE A 55 3.73 -5.37 8.84
N PHE A 56 2.64 -5.30 9.62
CA PHE A 56 1.61 -6.36 9.65
C PHE A 56 0.87 -6.47 8.31
N ILE A 57 0.71 -5.38 7.56
CA ILE A 57 -0.02 -5.40 6.29
C ILE A 57 0.62 -6.32 5.25
N PRO A 58 1.93 -6.25 4.95
CA PRO A 58 2.58 -7.24 4.10
C PRO A 58 2.35 -8.69 4.54
N ILE A 59 2.42 -8.95 5.85
CA ILE A 59 2.23 -10.31 6.40
C ILE A 59 0.81 -10.81 6.13
N PHE A 60 -0.22 -9.99 6.41
CA PHE A 60 -1.62 -10.35 6.13
C PHE A 60 -1.92 -10.49 4.63
N ARG A 61 -1.11 -9.89 3.77
CA ARG A 61 -1.21 -10.05 2.30
C ARG A 61 -0.37 -11.22 1.76
N GLY A 62 0.25 -12.02 2.63
CA GLY A 62 1.06 -13.18 2.26
C GLY A 62 2.50 -12.85 1.87
N GLU A 63 2.96 -11.61 2.09
CA GLU A 63 4.32 -11.14 1.82
C GLU A 63 5.19 -11.19 3.10
N ILE A 64 5.31 -12.38 3.70
CA ILE A 64 5.94 -12.55 5.04
C ILE A 64 7.36 -11.98 5.11
N ALA A 65 8.22 -12.32 4.14
CA ALA A 65 9.60 -11.83 4.11
C ALA A 65 9.67 -10.30 4.04
N ILE A 66 8.80 -9.67 3.25
CA ILE A 66 8.72 -8.22 3.13
C ILE A 66 8.23 -7.59 4.43
N GLY A 67 7.29 -8.22 5.12
CA GLY A 67 6.85 -7.83 6.45
C GLY A 67 8.00 -7.82 7.47
N ILE A 68 8.83 -8.87 7.48
CA ILE A 68 10.00 -8.95 8.37
C ILE A 68 11.01 -7.85 8.04
N PHE A 69 11.32 -7.62 6.76
CA PHE A 69 12.21 -6.51 6.37
C PHE A 69 11.67 -5.15 6.81
N HIS A 70 10.36 -4.93 6.65
CA HIS A 70 9.73 -3.69 7.11
C HIS A 70 9.80 -3.52 8.62
N LEU A 71 9.65 -4.60 9.40
CA LEU A 71 9.83 -4.57 10.85
C LEU A 71 11.26 -4.14 11.21
N ILE A 72 12.27 -4.76 10.59
CA ILE A 72 13.69 -4.41 10.81
C ILE A 72 13.93 -2.93 10.48
N PHE A 73 13.50 -2.44 9.31
CA PHE A 73 13.67 -1.03 8.95
C PHE A 73 12.88 -0.08 9.88
N THR A 74 11.70 -0.47 10.34
CA THR A 74 10.93 0.32 11.31
C THR A 74 11.69 0.46 12.62
N MET A 75 12.32 -0.61 13.12
CA MET A 75 13.16 -0.56 14.33
C MET A 75 14.41 0.30 14.12
N LEU A 76 15.13 0.10 13.02
CA LEU A 76 16.38 0.83 12.72
C LEU A 76 16.16 2.34 12.48
N THR A 77 14.97 2.73 12.03
CA THR A 77 14.61 4.13 11.77
C THR A 77 13.76 4.75 12.87
N PHE A 78 13.60 4.07 14.01
CA PHE A 78 12.76 4.53 15.13
C PHE A 78 11.34 4.92 14.72
N GLY A 79 10.73 4.16 13.80
CA GLY A 79 9.34 4.37 13.35
C GLY A 79 9.19 5.26 12.11
N ILE A 80 10.22 5.98 11.67
CA ILE A 80 10.14 6.87 10.49
C ILE A 80 9.79 6.09 9.22
N PHE A 81 10.33 4.88 9.05
CA PHE A 81 10.02 4.02 7.91
C PHE A 81 8.50 3.74 7.78
N GLN A 82 7.80 3.62 8.91
CA GLN A 82 6.36 3.37 8.92
C GLN A 82 5.53 4.57 8.43
N LEU A 83 6.05 5.79 8.52
CA LEU A 83 5.40 7.00 8.01
C LEU A 83 5.59 7.17 6.50
N ILE A 84 6.71 6.67 5.96
CA ILE A 84 7.07 6.79 4.53
C ILE A 84 6.42 5.67 3.71
N MET A 85 6.43 4.44 4.21
CA MET A 85 5.95 3.29 3.45
C MET A 85 4.49 3.32 2.98
N PRO A 86 3.52 3.96 3.65
CA PRO A 86 2.17 4.14 3.13
C PRO A 86 2.10 4.76 1.73
N PHE A 87 3.07 5.62 1.37
CA PHE A 87 3.16 6.23 0.04
C PHE A 87 3.64 5.27 -1.04
N LEU A 88 4.38 4.22 -0.65
CA LEU A 88 5.09 3.33 -1.58
C LEU A 88 4.48 1.94 -1.64
N TYR A 89 3.97 1.44 -0.52
CA TYR A 89 3.72 0.02 -0.30
C TYR A 89 2.71 -0.57 -1.29
N ASN A 90 1.56 0.09 -1.50
CA ASN A 90 0.54 -0.40 -2.43
C ASN A 90 1.09 -0.55 -3.85
N LYS A 91 1.86 0.43 -4.33
CA LYS A 91 2.48 0.39 -5.66
C LYS A 91 3.48 -0.77 -5.74
N GLN A 92 4.40 -0.86 -4.79
CA GLN A 92 5.43 -1.91 -4.78
C GLN A 92 4.83 -3.32 -4.67
N SER A 93 3.84 -3.51 -3.80
CA SER A 93 3.12 -4.79 -3.63
C SER A 93 2.39 -5.19 -4.91
N SER A 94 1.68 -4.24 -5.54
CA SER A 94 0.99 -4.49 -6.80
C SER A 94 1.94 -4.80 -7.95
N ILE A 95 3.09 -4.11 -8.05
CA ILE A 95 4.13 -4.45 -9.05
C ILE A 95 4.62 -5.88 -8.85
N ARG A 96 4.97 -6.27 -7.62
CA ARG A 96 5.43 -7.65 -7.33
C ARG A 96 4.41 -8.71 -7.73
N LEU A 97 3.12 -8.44 -7.51
CA LEU A 97 2.04 -9.32 -7.98
C LEU A 97 2.03 -9.42 -9.51
N LEU A 98 2.02 -8.28 -10.19
CA LEU A 98 1.92 -8.23 -11.65
C LEU A 98 3.15 -8.83 -12.35
N THR A 99 4.32 -8.78 -11.71
CA THR A 99 5.54 -9.44 -12.20
C THR A 99 5.65 -10.91 -11.80
N SER A 100 4.74 -11.45 -10.99
CA SER A 100 4.75 -12.85 -10.51
C SER A 100 3.59 -13.68 -11.07
N GLY A 101 3.17 -13.40 -12.30
CA GLY A 101 2.17 -14.19 -13.01
C GLY A 101 0.72 -13.84 -12.67
N TRP A 102 0.46 -12.70 -12.05
CA TRP A 102 -0.88 -12.16 -11.83
C TRP A 102 -1.21 -11.09 -12.88
N GLU A 103 -2.45 -11.08 -13.35
CA GLU A 103 -2.97 -10.08 -14.30
C GLU A 103 -4.17 -9.36 -13.70
N LEU A 104 -4.38 -8.09 -14.10
CA LEU A 104 -5.58 -7.35 -13.71
C LEU A 104 -6.82 -8.03 -14.31
N ASN A 105 -7.86 -8.22 -13.49
CA ASN A 105 -9.09 -8.94 -13.87
C ASN A 105 -10.33 -8.31 -13.19
N ASP A 106 -10.50 -7.00 -13.35
CA ASP A 106 -11.63 -6.23 -12.80
C ASP A 106 -12.31 -5.41 -13.91
N THR A 107 -13.23 -4.52 -13.57
CA THR A 107 -13.85 -3.61 -14.55
C THR A 107 -12.79 -2.75 -15.25
N GLU A 108 -13.04 -2.40 -16.52
CA GLU A 108 -12.12 -1.59 -17.33
C GLU A 108 -11.71 -0.28 -16.64
N ASP A 109 -12.66 0.41 -16.01
CA ASP A 109 -12.40 1.63 -15.22
C ASP A 109 -11.40 1.42 -14.07
N LYS A 110 -11.48 0.29 -13.37
CA LYS A 110 -10.55 -0.01 -12.28
C LYS A 110 -9.20 -0.45 -12.80
N MET A 111 -9.18 -1.19 -13.91
CA MET A 111 -7.93 -1.63 -14.53
C MET A 111 -7.17 -0.44 -15.11
N SER A 112 -7.83 0.47 -15.82
CA SER A 112 -7.22 1.70 -16.34
C SER A 112 -6.71 2.60 -15.21
N PHE A 113 -7.49 2.75 -14.14
CA PHE A 113 -7.04 3.44 -12.93
C PHE A 113 -5.79 2.79 -12.34
N ALA A 114 -5.78 1.46 -12.18
CA ALA A 114 -4.64 0.73 -11.66
C ALA A 114 -3.39 0.91 -12.52
N LYS A 115 -3.54 0.78 -13.85
CA LYS A 115 -2.45 0.97 -14.81
C LYS A 115 -1.83 2.36 -14.66
N SER A 116 -2.65 3.41 -14.57
CA SER A 116 -2.17 4.79 -14.39
C SER A 116 -1.43 5.02 -13.08
N LYS A 117 -1.89 4.43 -11.97
CA LYS A 117 -1.29 4.61 -10.63
C LYS A 117 -0.05 3.76 -10.43
N ILE A 118 -0.01 2.57 -11.02
CA ILE A 118 1.12 1.64 -10.91
C ILE A 118 2.22 1.98 -11.92
N GLY A 119 1.87 2.60 -13.06
CA GLY A 119 2.82 2.96 -14.12
C GLY A 119 3.16 1.78 -15.04
N ILE A 120 2.19 0.91 -15.30
CA ILE A 120 2.31 -0.16 -16.30
C ILE A 120 1.62 0.28 -17.60
N SER A 121 2.23 -0.04 -18.74
CA SER A 121 1.71 0.32 -20.05
C SER A 121 0.35 -0.34 -20.31
N SER A 122 -0.52 0.43 -20.98
CA SER A 122 -1.87 0.03 -21.40
C SER A 122 -1.88 -1.23 -22.24
#